data_AF-A0A6L7PAM2-F1
#
_entry.id   AF-A0A6L7PAM2-F1
#
_cell.length_a   1.000
_cell.length_b   1.000
_cell.length_c   1.000
_cell.angle_alpha   90.00
_cell.angle_beta   90.00
_cell.angle_gamma   90.00
#
_symmetry.space_group_name_H-M   'P 1'
#
loop_
_entity.id
_entity.type
_entity.pdbx_description
1 polymer ?
#
loop_
_entity_poly.entity_id
_entity_poly.type
_entity_poly.pdbx_seq_one_letter_code
_entity_poly.pdbx_strand_id
1 'polypeptide(L)'
;MTSPSSGNGRLPLEGIRIVDFTVVWAGPYGTMQLADWGAEVIRVESVHHFAPQTRGLIARPPDEFAENSANQGGGYPDDLLGDRPWNRGPYFNNHGRNKRSVTLHLGTPEGQAALDRLIENSDGLIENNLPPNIEKQGVTWER
;
A
#
# COMPACT_ATOMS: atom_id res chain seq x y z
N MET A 1 -9.81 23.79 33.32
CA MET A 1 -9.04 22.79 32.55
C MET A 1 -9.70 21.45 32.79
N THR A 2 -10.47 20.95 31.83
CA THR A 2 -11.02 19.59 31.87
C THR A 2 -9.89 18.61 31.58
N SER A 3 -9.62 17.69 32.50
CA SER A 3 -8.71 16.56 32.27
C SER A 3 -9.14 15.82 30.98
N PRO A 4 -8.20 15.37 30.13
CA PRO A 4 -8.58 14.57 28.97
C PRO A 4 -9.27 13.32 29.48
N SER A 5 -10.50 13.07 29.03
CA SER A 5 -11.15 11.79 29.29
C SER A 5 -10.25 10.71 28.71
N SER A 6 -9.78 9.80 29.56
CA SER A 6 -9.15 8.56 29.14
C SER A 6 -10.22 7.67 28.52
N GLY A 7 -10.74 8.08 27.37
CA GLY A 7 -11.53 7.21 26.52
C GLY A 7 -10.64 6.05 26.14
N ASN A 8 -11.09 4.83 26.45
CA ASN A 8 -10.54 3.58 25.93
C ASN A 8 -10.86 3.52 24.42
N GLY A 9 -10.39 4.52 23.70
CA GLY A 9 -10.97 4.99 22.46
C GLY A 9 -10.40 4.20 21.31
N ARG A 10 -11.11 3.13 20.96
CA ARG A 10 -10.94 2.46 19.67
C ARG A 10 -10.93 3.52 18.57
N LEU A 11 -10.01 3.40 17.62
CA LEU A 11 -9.99 4.31 16.48
C LEU A 11 -11.29 4.15 15.66
N PRO A 12 -11.76 5.19 14.94
CA PRO A 12 -13.08 5.17 14.31
C PRO A 12 -13.33 4.01 13.34
N LEU A 13 -12.29 3.46 12.72
CA LEU A 13 -12.34 2.32 11.80
C LEU A 13 -11.67 1.05 12.36
N GLU A 14 -11.45 0.98 13.67
CA GLU A 14 -10.92 -0.24 14.28
C GLU A 14 -11.84 -1.43 14.03
N GLY A 15 -11.27 -2.54 13.57
CA GLY A 15 -12.01 -3.75 13.21
C GLY A 15 -12.45 -3.80 11.74
N ILE A 16 -12.30 -2.71 10.99
CA ILE A 16 -12.51 -2.68 9.54
C ILE A 16 -11.24 -3.13 8.82
N ARG A 17 -11.36 -4.03 7.84
CA ARG A 17 -10.26 -4.43 6.95
C ARG A 17 -10.56 -4.04 5.50
N ILE A 18 -9.58 -3.42 4.85
CA ILE A 18 -9.68 -2.99 3.45
C ILE A 18 -8.58 -3.64 2.62
N VAL A 19 -8.95 -4.21 1.47
CA VAL A 19 -8.02 -4.64 0.43
C VAL A 19 -7.72 -3.44 -0.48
N ASP A 20 -6.43 -3.09 -0.59
CA ASP A 20 -5.96 -1.93 -1.35
C ASP A 20 -5.28 -2.37 -2.66
N PHE A 21 -5.98 -2.23 -3.78
CA PHE A 21 -5.49 -2.42 -5.15
C PHE A 21 -5.05 -1.11 -5.82
N THR A 22 -4.99 -0.02 -5.05
CA THR A 22 -4.79 1.30 -5.62
C THR A 22 -3.35 1.54 -6.03
N VAL A 23 -3.17 2.41 -7.02
CA VAL A 23 -1.88 2.77 -7.60
C VAL A 23 -1.66 4.28 -7.59
N VAL A 24 -0.39 4.65 -7.62
CA VAL A 24 0.12 6.02 -7.73
C VAL A 24 -0.21 6.90 -6.52
N TRP A 25 -1.29 7.70 -6.53
CA TRP A 25 -1.47 8.76 -5.53
C TRP A 25 -2.88 8.84 -4.94
N ALA A 26 -3.91 9.08 -5.75
CA ALA A 26 -5.26 9.36 -5.24
C ALA A 26 -5.83 8.22 -4.39
N GLY A 27 -5.82 7.00 -4.93
CA GLY A 27 -6.28 5.81 -4.21
C GLY A 27 -5.42 5.51 -2.98
N PRO A 28 -4.07 5.43 -3.09
CA PRO A 28 -3.22 5.13 -1.93
C PRO A 28 -3.33 6.16 -0.80
N TYR A 29 -3.56 7.43 -1.12
CA TYR A 29 -3.77 8.49 -0.14
C TYR A 29 -5.15 8.38 0.54
N GLY A 30 -6.18 7.95 -0.21
CA GLY A 30 -7.48 7.60 0.36
C GLY A 30 -7.38 6.43 1.34
N THR A 31 -6.76 5.32 0.92
CA THR A 31 -6.62 4.13 1.79
C THR A 31 -5.70 4.39 2.99
N MET A 32 -4.69 5.25 2.84
CA MET A 32 -3.86 5.69 3.96
C MET A 32 -4.67 6.42 5.04
N GLN A 33 -5.61 7.29 4.67
CA GLN A 33 -6.47 7.95 5.66
C GLN A 33 -7.33 6.95 6.44
N LEU A 34 -7.85 5.91 5.77
CA LEU A 34 -8.58 4.83 6.44
C LEU A 34 -7.68 4.09 7.44
N ALA A 35 -6.42 3.82 7.06
CA ALA A 35 -5.44 3.22 7.95
C ALA A 35 -5.11 4.13 9.15
N ASP A 36 -4.96 5.43 8.93
CA ASP A 36 -4.74 6.42 10.00
C ASP A 36 -5.92 6.48 10.99
N TRP A 37 -7.14 6.19 10.53
CA TRP A 37 -8.33 6.06 11.37
C TRP A 37 -8.56 4.65 11.93
N GLY A 38 -7.58 3.74 11.79
CA GLY A 38 -7.55 2.45 12.47
C GLY A 38 -7.99 1.24 11.64
N ALA A 39 -8.30 1.41 10.36
CA ALA A 39 -8.58 0.26 9.48
C ALA A 39 -7.31 -0.58 9.24
N GLU A 40 -7.46 -1.90 9.19
CA GLU A 40 -6.40 -2.77 8.67
C GLU A 40 -6.41 -2.70 7.15
N VAL A 41 -5.47 -1.95 6.58
CA VAL A 41 -5.35 -1.83 5.13
C VAL A 41 -4.25 -2.73 4.61
N ILE A 42 -4.60 -3.64 3.71
CA ILE A 42 -3.70 -4.62 3.12
C ILE A 42 -3.55 -4.33 1.63
N ARG A 43 -2.38 -3.81 1.25
CA ARG A 43 -2.03 -3.51 -0.14
C ARG A 43 -1.66 -4.79 -0.88
N VAL A 44 -2.39 -5.11 -1.95
CA VAL A 44 -2.07 -6.24 -2.83
C VAL A 44 -1.21 -5.74 -3.98
N GLU A 45 -0.04 -6.34 -4.14
CA GLU A 45 0.95 -5.91 -5.13
C GLU A 45 1.36 -7.04 -6.07
N SER A 46 1.80 -6.65 -7.26
CA SER A 46 2.25 -7.60 -8.28
C SER A 46 3.62 -8.17 -7.94
N VAL A 47 3.80 -9.47 -8.17
CA VAL A 47 5.12 -10.12 -8.14
C VAL A 47 5.96 -9.81 -9.39
N HIS A 48 5.34 -9.32 -10.47
CA HIS A 48 5.98 -9.12 -11.78
C HIS A 48 6.18 -7.65 -12.13
N HIS A 49 5.39 -6.76 -11.54
CA HIS A 49 5.43 -5.34 -11.80
C HIS A 49 5.85 -4.58 -10.55
N PHE A 50 7.09 -4.13 -10.54
CA PHE A 50 7.56 -3.14 -9.57
C PHE A 50 6.93 -1.79 -9.92
N ALA A 51 6.21 -1.15 -9.00
CA ALA A 51 5.57 0.13 -9.24
C ALA A 51 6.61 1.27 -9.25
N PRO A 52 7.14 1.67 -10.42
CA PRO A 52 8.17 2.69 -10.45
C PRO A 52 7.56 4.02 -9.97
N GLN A 53 8.41 4.96 -9.57
CA GLN A 53 8.06 6.30 -9.08
C GLN A 53 7.51 6.34 -7.64
N THR A 54 6.62 5.42 -7.24
CA THR A 54 6.14 5.38 -5.84
C THR A 54 7.09 4.56 -4.97
N ARG A 55 7.31 3.28 -5.31
CA ARG A 55 8.22 2.36 -4.62
C ARG A 55 9.71 2.67 -4.86
N GLY A 56 10.03 3.70 -5.63
CA GLY A 56 11.40 4.02 -6.11
C GLY A 56 11.55 3.81 -7.61
N LEU A 57 12.74 4.08 -8.15
CA LEU A 57 13.02 3.87 -9.58
C LEU A 57 13.30 2.41 -9.92
N ILE A 58 14.03 1.73 -9.03
CA ILE A 58 14.35 0.29 -9.10
C ILE A 58 14.26 -0.28 -7.69
N ALA A 59 13.96 -1.58 -7.58
CA ALA A 59 13.74 -2.21 -6.28
C ALA A 59 15.01 -2.18 -5.40
N ARG A 60 16.18 -2.41 -5.99
CA ARG A 60 17.46 -2.46 -5.27
C ARG A 60 18.47 -1.55 -5.96
N PRO A 61 18.39 -0.24 -5.73
CA PRO A 61 19.41 0.68 -6.25
C PRO A 61 20.75 0.49 -5.52
N PRO A 62 21.87 0.93 -6.12
CA PRO A 62 23.14 1.02 -5.41
C PRO A 62 23.08 2.06 -4.29
N ASP A 63 23.86 1.88 -3.23
CA ASP A 63 23.81 2.74 -2.03
C ASP A 63 24.06 4.24 -2.33
N GLU A 64 24.92 4.53 -3.32
CA GLU A 64 25.18 5.89 -3.84
C GLU A 64 23.90 6.63 -4.29
N PHE A 65 22.83 5.89 -4.58
CA PHE A 65 21.54 6.46 -4.93
C PHE A 65 20.90 7.21 -3.75
N ALA A 66 21.07 6.71 -2.52
CA ALA A 66 20.51 7.37 -1.34
C ALA A 66 21.20 8.72 -1.08
N GLU A 67 22.51 8.77 -1.20
CA GLU A 67 23.32 9.99 -1.01
C GLU A 67 22.90 11.13 -1.95
N ASN A 68 22.47 10.80 -3.17
CA ASN A 68 22.07 11.77 -4.19
C ASN A 68 20.55 11.99 -4.29
N SER A 69 19.76 11.27 -3.49
CA SER A 69 18.29 11.24 -3.61
C SER A 69 17.60 12.51 -3.10
N ALA A 70 18.23 13.27 -2.20
CA ALA A 70 17.67 14.51 -1.66
C ALA A 70 17.29 15.53 -2.75
N ASN A 71 18.00 15.52 -3.89
CA ASN A 71 17.75 16.40 -5.03
C ASN A 71 16.61 15.94 -5.95
N GLN A 72 16.00 14.77 -5.71
CA GLN A 72 14.99 14.15 -6.59
C GLN A 72 13.59 14.04 -5.97
N GLY A 73 13.22 14.97 -5.09
CA GLY A 73 11.86 15.04 -4.53
C GLY A 73 11.67 14.38 -3.16
N GLY A 74 12.78 14.15 -2.44
CA GLY A 74 12.80 13.65 -1.07
C GLY A 74 13.91 12.61 -0.89
N GLY A 75 14.71 12.73 0.17
CA GLY A 75 15.74 11.74 0.47
C GLY A 75 15.16 10.43 1.02
N TYR A 76 15.97 9.38 1.03
CA TYR A 76 15.70 8.24 1.90
C TYR A 76 15.89 8.65 3.37
N PRO A 77 15.16 8.04 4.34
CA PRO A 77 15.40 8.35 5.74
C PRO A 77 16.85 8.04 6.12
N ASP A 78 17.48 8.99 6.81
CA ASP A 78 18.89 8.96 7.23
C ASP A 78 19.90 8.87 6.07
N ASP A 79 19.48 9.20 4.84
CA ASP A 79 20.26 8.99 3.60
C ASP A 79 20.70 7.53 3.41
N LEU A 80 19.91 6.58 3.93
CA LEU A 80 20.16 5.14 3.85
C LEU A 80 19.01 4.40 3.17
N LEU A 81 19.37 3.58 2.17
CA LEU A 81 18.43 2.69 1.48
C LEU A 81 17.79 1.67 2.42
N GLY A 82 18.56 1.13 3.37
CA GLY A 82 18.15 0.06 4.29
C GLY A 82 17.82 -1.27 3.60
N ASP A 83 17.40 -2.27 4.39
CA ASP A 83 17.17 -3.64 3.89
C ASP A 83 16.02 -3.76 2.86
N ARG A 84 15.08 -2.80 2.90
CA ARG A 84 13.90 -2.76 2.02
C ARG A 84 13.75 -1.36 1.42
N PRO A 85 14.57 -1.00 0.43
CA PRO A 85 14.56 0.35 -0.15
C PRO A 85 13.18 0.74 -0.70
N TRP A 86 12.44 -0.21 -1.27
CA TRP A 86 11.09 0.00 -1.79
C TRP A 86 10.00 0.31 -0.76
N ASN A 87 10.28 0.13 0.53
CA ASN A 87 9.44 0.56 1.64
C ASN A 87 9.91 1.88 2.28
N ARG A 88 10.99 2.47 1.77
CA ARG A 88 11.64 3.67 2.32
C ARG A 88 11.66 4.83 1.35
N GLY A 89 11.28 4.62 0.10
CA GLY A 89 11.20 5.68 -0.91
C GLY A 89 10.27 6.83 -0.47
N PRO A 90 10.66 8.09 -0.73
CA PRO A 90 9.95 9.28 -0.25
C PRO A 90 8.49 9.33 -0.73
N TYR A 91 8.26 9.02 -2.00
CA TYR A 91 6.93 9.02 -2.60
C TYR A 91 6.03 7.94 -2.00
N PHE A 92 6.55 6.73 -1.81
CA PHE A 92 5.80 5.67 -1.13
C PHE A 92 5.44 6.07 0.30
N ASN A 93 6.38 6.64 1.07
CA ASN A 93 6.14 7.01 2.46
C ASN A 93 5.01 8.03 2.64
N ASN A 94 4.80 8.93 1.67
CA ASN A 94 3.70 9.89 1.70
C ASN A 94 2.31 9.24 1.80
N HIS A 95 2.16 8.01 1.28
CA HIS A 95 0.88 7.32 1.22
C HIS A 95 0.95 5.85 1.69
N GLY A 96 2.08 5.41 2.25
CA GLY A 96 2.38 4.01 2.54
C GLY A 96 2.31 3.65 4.03
N ARG A 97 2.29 4.65 4.92
CA ARG A 97 2.24 4.45 6.38
C ARG A 97 0.97 3.72 6.82
N ASN A 98 1.07 3.03 7.96
CA ASN A 98 -0.01 2.26 8.60
C ASN A 98 -0.62 1.11 7.76
N LYS A 99 -0.12 0.87 6.54
CA LYS A 99 -0.59 -0.21 5.68
C LYS A 99 0.31 -1.44 5.77
N ARG A 100 -0.30 -2.61 5.63
CA ARG A 100 0.39 -3.88 5.35
C ARG A 100 0.49 -4.06 3.84
N SER A 101 1.41 -4.90 3.38
CA SER A 101 1.56 -5.25 1.97
C SER A 101 1.76 -6.75 1.82
N VAL A 102 1.15 -7.30 0.77
CA VAL A 102 1.34 -8.68 0.32
C VAL A 102 1.49 -8.68 -1.20
N THR A 103 2.40 -9.50 -1.71
CA THR A 103 2.53 -9.72 -3.15
C THR A 103 1.79 -10.98 -3.56
N LEU A 104 0.94 -10.88 -4.59
CA LEU A 104 0.20 -12.02 -5.15
C LEU A 104 0.50 -12.16 -6.65
N HIS A 105 0.55 -13.40 -7.13
CA HIS A 105 0.59 -13.70 -8.55
C HIS A 105 -0.82 -14.00 -9.07
N LEU A 106 -1.57 -12.95 -9.41
CA LEU A 106 -2.98 -13.08 -9.83
C LEU A 106 -3.16 -13.77 -11.18
N GLY A 107 -2.08 -14.06 -11.91
CA GLY A 107 -2.12 -14.89 -13.11
C GLY A 107 -2.30 -16.39 -12.86
N THR A 108 -2.29 -16.85 -11.61
CA THR A 108 -2.43 -18.28 -11.27
C THR A 108 -3.68 -18.58 -10.44
N PRO A 109 -4.21 -19.81 -10.50
CA PRO A 109 -5.32 -20.24 -9.64
C PRO A 109 -5.04 -20.06 -8.15
N GLU A 110 -3.80 -20.31 -7.70
CA GLU A 110 -3.41 -20.16 -6.30
C GLU A 110 -3.38 -18.71 -5.86
N GLY A 111 -2.93 -17.80 -6.74
CA GLY A 111 -2.97 -16.36 -6.48
C GLY A 111 -4.39 -15.82 -6.42
N GLN A 112 -5.26 -16.29 -7.32
CA GLN A 112 -6.69 -15.97 -7.29
C GLN A 112 -7.36 -16.50 -6.01
N ALA A 113 -7.14 -17.76 -5.65
CA ALA A 113 -7.68 -18.33 -4.41
C ALA A 113 -7.13 -17.64 -3.15
N ALA A 114 -5.88 -17.15 -3.17
CA ALA A 114 -5.33 -16.35 -2.08
C ALA A 114 -6.01 -14.98 -1.97
N LEU A 115 -6.30 -14.33 -3.12
CA LEU A 115 -7.06 -13.09 -3.16
C LEU A 115 -8.48 -13.30 -2.64
N ASP A 116 -9.16 -14.37 -3.07
CA ASP A 116 -10.53 -14.67 -2.66
C ASP A 116 -10.64 -14.81 -1.14
N ARG A 117 -9.72 -15.58 -0.53
CA ARG A 117 -9.64 -15.70 0.94
C ARG A 117 -9.38 -14.36 1.63
N LEU A 118 -8.60 -13.46 1.01
CA LEU A 118 -8.34 -12.14 1.57
C LEU A 118 -9.60 -11.28 1.52
N ILE A 119 -10.32 -11.29 0.39
CA ILE A 119 -11.57 -10.55 0.19
C ILE A 119 -12.67 -11.07 1.13
N GLU A 120 -12.84 -12.39 1.26
CA GLU A 120 -13.80 -13.02 2.18
C GLU A 120 -13.65 -12.57 3.64
N ASN A 121 -12.45 -12.15 4.03
CA ASN A 121 -12.13 -11.71 5.38
C ASN A 121 -11.94 -10.19 5.48
N SER A 122 -12.43 -9.43 4.50
CA SER A 122 -12.32 -7.96 4.42
C SER A 122 -13.69 -7.31 4.22
N ASP A 123 -13.83 -6.06 4.67
CA ASP A 123 -15.08 -5.29 4.58
C ASP A 123 -15.21 -4.49 3.28
N GLY A 124 -14.11 -4.36 2.53
CA GLY A 124 -14.13 -3.67 1.26
C GLY A 124 -12.84 -3.80 0.47
N LEU A 125 -12.95 -3.50 -0.82
CA LEU A 125 -11.84 -3.39 -1.76
C LEU A 125 -11.85 -1.99 -2.38
N ILE A 126 -10.69 -1.36 -2.47
CA ILE A 126 -10.52 -0.06 -3.13
C ILE A 126 -9.51 -0.20 -4.25
N GLU A 127 -9.87 0.28 -5.44
CA GLU A 127 -9.03 0.27 -6.63
C GLU A 127 -9.20 1.58 -7.43
N ASN A 128 -8.21 1.91 -8.25
CA ASN A 128 -8.23 3.06 -9.16
C ASN A 128 -7.44 2.78 -10.45
N ASN A 129 -7.40 1.52 -10.88
CA ASN A 129 -6.72 1.11 -12.10
C ASN A 129 -7.61 1.40 -13.32
N LEU A 130 -7.02 1.39 -14.52
CA LEU A 130 -7.84 1.37 -15.74
C LEU A 130 -8.69 0.09 -15.75
N PRO A 131 -10.00 0.16 -16.08
CA PRO A 131 -10.87 -1.02 -16.04
C PRO A 131 -10.30 -2.24 -16.79
N PRO A 132 -9.78 -2.12 -18.02
CA PRO A 132 -9.22 -3.28 -18.73
C PRO A 132 -8.02 -3.93 -18.02
N ASN A 133 -7.28 -3.18 -17.19
CA ASN A 133 -6.11 -3.71 -16.49
C ASN A 133 -6.54 -4.54 -15.28
N ILE A 134 -7.52 -4.07 -14.49
CA ILE A 134 -7.97 -4.74 -13.28
C ILE A 134 -8.85 -5.95 -13.60
N GLU A 135 -9.70 -5.84 -14.62
CA GLU A 135 -10.53 -6.93 -15.13
C GLU A 135 -9.66 -8.09 -15.66
N LYS A 136 -8.56 -7.79 -16.36
CA LYS A 136 -7.60 -8.80 -16.84
C LYS A 136 -6.92 -9.56 -15.69
N GLN A 137 -6.83 -8.97 -14.51
CA GLN A 137 -6.35 -9.63 -13.29
C GLN A 137 -7.46 -10.42 -12.58
N GLY A 138 -8.65 -10.55 -13.18
CA GLY A 138 -9.78 -11.26 -12.61
C GLY A 138 -10.48 -10.52 -11.48
N VAL A 139 -10.24 -9.22 -11.30
CA VAL A 139 -10.91 -8.41 -10.28
C VAL A 139 -12.00 -7.60 -10.95
N THR A 140 -13.25 -8.02 -10.77
CA THR A 140 -14.45 -7.46 -11.38
C THR A 140 -15.53 -7.27 -10.32
N TRP A 141 -16.56 -6.46 -10.60
CA TRP A 141 -17.63 -6.21 -9.63
C TRP A 141 -18.52 -7.44 -9.40
N GLU A 142 -18.77 -8.23 -10.45
CA GLU A 142 -19.68 -9.37 -10.43
C GLU A 142 -19.09 -10.64 -9.80
N ARG A 143 -17.79 -10.62 -9.50
CA ARG A 143 -17.05 -11.76 -8.94
C ARG A 143 -16.85 -11.54 -7.44
#